data_AF-A0A3N4HB73-F1
#
_entry.id   AF-A0A3N4HB73-F1
#
_cell.length_a   1.000
_cell.length_b   1.000
_cell.length_c   1.000
_cell.angle_alpha   90.00
_cell.angle_beta   90.00
_cell.angle_gamma   90.00
#
_symmetry.space_group_name_H-M   'P 1'
#
loop_
_entity.id
_entity.type
_entity.pdbx_description
1 polymer ?
#
loop_
_entity_poly.entity_id
_entity_poly.type
_entity_poly.pdbx_seq_one_letter_code
_entity_poly.pdbx_strand_id
1 'polypeptide(L)'
;PFIFGSDETPFTQLGGDKKGWPLFMSVANILSSIRNATSTRAWIQLASLPAIPKKPEAKGKNANFTLTGWGMHKNDTIQETLAQILKDLPDLYDNGMEILCSDGKVRICHPIMAGWIADYKEYGKSYPSSPLTASPLTT
;
A
#
# COMPACT_ATOMS: atom_id res chain seq x y z
N PRO A 1 -0.98 -10.26 12.42
CA PRO A 1 -0.21 -9.58 11.36
C PRO A 1 -1.04 -9.33 10.10
N PHE A 2 -0.89 -8.16 9.50
CA PHE A 2 -1.58 -7.74 8.27
C PHE A 2 -0.66 -7.90 7.06
N ILE A 3 -1.26 -8.29 5.94
CA ILE A 3 -0.64 -8.28 4.62
C ILE A 3 -1.44 -7.29 3.78
N PHE A 4 -0.75 -6.38 3.12
CA PHE A 4 -1.36 -5.44 2.20
C PHE A 4 -1.11 -5.87 0.77
N GLY A 5 -2.01 -5.49 -0.12
CA GLY A 5 -1.83 -5.68 -1.55
C GLY A 5 -2.39 -4.50 -2.31
N SER A 6 -1.71 -4.08 -3.36
CA SER A 6 -2.20 -3.02 -4.24
C SER A 6 -2.04 -3.46 -5.68
N ASP A 7 -3.04 -3.15 -6.50
CA ASP A 7 -3.06 -3.47 -7.92
C ASP A 7 -3.75 -2.34 -8.70
N GLU A 8 -3.13 -1.88 -9.79
CA GLU A 8 -3.65 -0.80 -10.62
C GLU A 8 -4.73 -1.36 -11.57
N THR A 9 -5.99 -1.23 -11.18
CA THR A 9 -7.13 -1.76 -11.94
C THR A 9 -7.67 -0.74 -12.95
N PRO A 10 -7.80 -1.08 -14.25
CA PRO A 10 -8.48 -0.22 -15.21
C PRO A 10 -10.00 -0.24 -14.97
N PHE A 11 -10.62 0.94 -14.79
CA PHE A 11 -12.06 1.03 -14.44
C PHE A 11 -12.98 0.99 -15.68
N THR A 12 -12.47 1.26 -16.88
CA THR A 12 -13.25 1.25 -18.13
C THR A 12 -12.43 0.79 -19.33
N GLN A 13 -12.83 -0.31 -19.98
CA GLN A 13 -12.23 -0.79 -21.24
C GLN A 13 -12.77 -0.07 -22.49
N LEU A 14 -13.88 0.68 -22.39
CA LEU A 14 -14.64 1.17 -23.56
C LEU A 14 -14.94 2.68 -23.62
N GLY A 15 -14.54 3.52 -22.64
CA GLY A 15 -15.00 4.92 -22.70
C GLY A 15 -14.38 5.93 -21.72
N GLY A 16 -13.22 5.64 -21.14
CA GLY A 16 -12.58 6.60 -20.24
C GLY A 16 -11.27 6.08 -19.70
N ASP A 17 -10.26 6.93 -19.69
CA ASP A 17 -8.91 6.61 -19.21
C ASP A 17 -8.85 6.70 -17.67
N LYS A 18 -9.88 6.16 -17.00
CA LYS A 18 -10.03 6.18 -15.54
C LYS A 18 -9.45 4.89 -14.97
N LYS A 19 -8.46 5.03 -14.12
CA LYS A 19 -7.79 3.94 -13.42
C LYS A 19 -8.08 4.04 -11.94
N GLY A 20 -8.45 2.92 -11.33
CA GLY A 20 -8.62 2.79 -9.88
C GLY A 20 -7.42 2.06 -9.32
N TRP A 21 -6.96 2.47 -8.14
CA TRP A 21 -5.84 1.81 -7.49
C TRP A 21 -6.26 1.37 -6.08
N PRO A 22 -7.02 0.26 -5.98
CA PRO A 22 -7.46 -0.26 -4.70
C PRO A 22 -6.27 -0.70 -3.83
N LEU A 23 -6.41 -0.42 -2.53
CA LEU A 23 -5.58 -0.98 -1.49
C LEU A 23 -6.37 -2.09 -0.78
N PHE A 24 -5.83 -3.31 -0.83
CA PHE A 24 -6.37 -4.48 -0.16
C PHE A 24 -5.59 -4.82 1.11
N MET A 25 -6.27 -5.47 2.05
CA MET A 25 -5.70 -6.00 3.28
C MET A 25 -6.16 -7.44 3.49
N SER A 26 -5.30 -8.27 4.06
CA SER A 26 -5.61 -9.62 4.54
C SER A 26 -4.86 -9.92 5.84
N VAL A 27 -5.28 -10.96 6.54
CA VAL A 27 -4.62 -11.44 7.76
C VAL A 27 -3.61 -12.53 7.40
N ALA A 28 -2.38 -12.40 7.90
CA ALA A 28 -1.30 -13.34 7.62
C ALA A 28 -1.56 -14.76 8.16
N ASN A 29 -2.40 -14.87 9.19
CA ASN A 29 -2.77 -16.14 9.84
C ASN A 29 -3.63 -17.07 8.96
N ILE A 30 -4.12 -16.60 7.82
CA ILE A 30 -4.84 -17.44 6.86
C ILE A 30 -3.81 -18.16 5.98
N LEU A 31 -3.94 -19.48 5.84
CA LEU A 31 -3.08 -20.28 4.96
C LEU A 31 -3.10 -19.73 3.53
N SER A 32 -1.95 -19.67 2.85
CA SER A 32 -1.85 -19.04 1.53
C SER A 32 -2.78 -19.66 0.47
N SER A 33 -2.98 -20.98 0.52
CA SER A 33 -3.90 -21.68 -0.38
C SER A 33 -5.35 -21.23 -0.18
N ILE A 34 -5.76 -21.04 1.07
CA ILE A 34 -7.09 -20.55 1.45
C ILE A 34 -7.21 -19.06 1.12
N ARG A 35 -6.18 -18.26 1.41
CA ARG A 35 -6.17 -16.80 1.18
C ARG A 35 -6.27 -16.45 -0.30
N ASN A 36 -5.66 -17.24 -1.17
CA ASN A 36 -5.67 -17.01 -2.62
C ASN A 36 -6.88 -17.64 -3.32
N ALA A 37 -7.68 -18.45 -2.62
CA ALA A 37 -8.90 -19.00 -3.17
C ALA A 37 -9.95 -17.89 -3.33
N THR A 38 -10.56 -17.78 -4.52
CA THR A 38 -11.58 -16.77 -4.82
C THR A 38 -12.87 -16.94 -4.00
N SER A 39 -13.10 -18.13 -3.46
CA SER A 39 -14.30 -18.47 -2.67
C SER A 39 -14.25 -18.01 -1.21
N THR A 40 -13.08 -17.73 -0.65
CA THR A 40 -12.88 -17.54 0.80
C THR A 40 -13.00 -16.08 1.24
N ARG A 41 -13.03 -15.13 0.29
CA ARG A 41 -13.08 -13.68 0.54
C ARG A 41 -12.07 -13.22 1.61
N ALA A 42 -10.87 -13.80 1.58
CA ALA A 42 -9.82 -13.53 2.57
C ALA A 42 -9.13 -12.17 2.41
N TRP A 43 -9.46 -11.43 1.34
CA TRP A 43 -8.99 -10.09 1.05
C TRP A 43 -10.14 -9.10 1.16
N ILE A 44 -9.91 -7.99 1.86
CA ILE A 44 -10.83 -6.86 1.96
C ILE A 44 -10.22 -5.64 1.30
N GLN A 45 -11.02 -4.84 0.60
CA GLN A 45 -10.59 -3.54 0.09
C GLN A 45 -10.69 -2.51 1.21
N LEU A 46 -9.56 -1.91 1.58
CA LEU A 46 -9.46 -0.92 2.64
C LEU A 46 -9.72 0.50 2.12
N ALA A 47 -9.15 0.82 0.95
CA ALA A 47 -9.22 2.17 0.36
C ALA A 47 -9.00 2.12 -1.16
N SER A 48 -9.17 3.27 -1.81
CA SER A 48 -8.68 3.51 -3.17
C SER A 48 -7.69 4.66 -3.14
N LEU A 49 -6.48 4.43 -3.66
CA LEU A 49 -5.47 5.47 -3.82
C LEU A 49 -5.90 6.48 -4.89
N PRO A 50 -5.43 7.73 -4.81
CA PRO A 50 -5.74 8.76 -5.80
C PRO A 50 -5.23 8.37 -7.19
N ALA A 51 -5.98 8.75 -8.21
CA ALA A 51 -5.55 8.57 -9.58
C ALA A 51 -4.27 9.38 -9.84
N ILE A 52 -3.23 8.70 -10.33
CA ILE A 52 -1.98 9.36 -10.74
C ILE A 52 -2.31 10.34 -11.88
N PRO A 53 -1.98 11.64 -11.76
CA PRO A 53 -2.18 12.60 -12.84
C PRO A 53 -1.37 12.17 -14.07
N LYS A 54 -1.91 12.35 -15.28
CA LYS A 54 -1.20 11.96 -16.52
C LYS A 54 0.18 12.60 -16.56
N LYS A 55 1.18 11.82 -16.99
CA LYS A 55 2.54 12.32 -17.17
C LYS A 55 2.52 13.48 -18.16
N PRO A 56 3.05 14.66 -17.80
CA PRO A 56 3.06 15.80 -18.69
C PRO A 56 3.90 15.50 -19.94
N GLU A 57 3.45 15.97 -21.10
CA GLU A 57 4.26 15.94 -22.31
C GLU A 57 5.44 16.91 -22.15
N ALA A 58 6.64 16.36 -22.05
CA ALA A 58 7.83 17.15 -21.85
C ALA A 58 8.35 17.67 -23.20
N LYS A 59 7.94 18.88 -23.59
CA LYS A 59 8.43 19.54 -24.81
C LYS A 59 9.41 20.66 -24.45
N GLY A 60 10.60 20.63 -25.04
CA GLY A 60 11.61 21.70 -24.93
C GLY A 60 12.70 21.49 -23.87
N LYS A 61 13.56 22.51 -23.70
CA LYS A 61 14.81 22.45 -22.89
C LYS A 61 14.59 22.18 -21.39
N ASN A 62 13.36 22.35 -20.88
CA ASN A 62 12.99 22.16 -19.47
C ASN A 62 12.24 20.84 -19.21
N ALA A 63 12.21 19.94 -20.20
CA ALA A 63 11.51 18.65 -20.13
C ALA A 63 11.87 17.82 -18.88
N ASN A 64 13.14 17.80 -18.49
CA ASN A 64 13.61 17.04 -17.34
C ASN A 64 13.07 17.61 -16.02
N PHE A 65 13.06 18.95 -15.85
CA PHE A 65 12.53 19.61 -14.65
C PHE A 65 11.03 19.39 -14.47
N THR A 66 10.27 19.42 -15.57
CA THR A 66 8.82 19.12 -15.55
C THR A 66 8.52 17.66 -15.22
N LEU A 67 9.38 16.73 -15.66
CA LEU A 67 9.24 15.30 -15.34
C LEU A 67 9.59 14.99 -13.89
N THR A 68 10.67 15.58 -13.38
CA THR A 68 11.11 15.36 -11.99
C THR A 68 10.13 15.96 -10.99
N GLY A 69 9.66 17.19 -11.22
CA GLY A 69 8.64 17.82 -10.38
C GLY A 69 7.32 17.03 -10.36
N TRP A 70 6.88 16.53 -11.52
CA TRP A 70 5.71 15.64 -11.59
C TRP A 70 5.92 14.33 -10.82
N GLY A 71 7.12 13.73 -10.92
CA GLY A 71 7.46 12.51 -10.20
C GLY A 71 7.42 12.69 -8.68
N MET A 72 7.93 13.81 -8.16
CA MET A 72 7.92 14.15 -6.74
C MET A 72 6.49 14.36 -6.24
N HIS A 73 5.72 15.26 -6.86
CA HIS A 73 4.33 15.50 -6.46
C HIS A 73 3.46 14.24 -6.48
N LYS A 74 3.66 13.37 -7.47
CA LYS A 74 2.96 12.09 -7.55
C LYS A 74 3.29 11.19 -6.36
N ASN A 75 4.57 11.03 -6.06
CA ASN A 75 5.02 10.17 -4.96
C ASN A 75 4.56 10.74 -3.60
N ASP A 76 4.67 12.05 -3.40
CA ASP A 76 4.24 12.74 -2.18
C ASP A 76 2.74 12.54 -1.93
N THR A 77 1.90 12.72 -2.96
CA THR A 77 0.44 12.55 -2.85
C THR A 77 0.06 11.12 -2.43
N ILE A 78 0.73 10.11 -3.01
CA ILE A 78 0.49 8.70 -2.68
C ILE A 78 0.94 8.41 -1.25
N GLN A 79 2.12 8.91 -0.86
CA GLN A 79 2.67 8.73 0.47
C GLN A 79 1.79 9.35 1.55
N GLU A 80 1.32 10.59 1.34
CA GLU A 80 0.38 11.26 2.25
C GLU A 80 -0.92 10.49 2.39
N THR A 81 -1.46 9.99 1.28
CA THR A 81 -2.69 9.17 1.31
C THR A 81 -2.48 7.87 2.09
N LEU A 82 -1.37 7.16 1.85
CA LEU A 82 -1.03 5.95 2.59
C LEU A 82 -0.82 6.22 4.08
N ALA A 83 -0.17 7.33 4.42
CA ALA A 83 0.01 7.75 5.81
C ALA A 83 -1.33 8.01 6.51
N GLN A 84 -2.31 8.58 5.81
CA GLN A 84 -3.67 8.77 6.35
C GLN A 84 -4.43 7.46 6.52
N ILE A 85 -4.36 6.56 5.54
CA ILE A 85 -5.06 5.26 5.59
C ILE A 85 -4.47 4.37 6.70
N LEU A 86 -3.15 4.41 6.88
CA LEU A 86 -2.41 3.56 7.82
C LEU A 86 -2.03 4.29 9.12
N LYS A 87 -2.67 5.43 9.41
CA LYS A 87 -2.34 6.27 10.58
C LYS A 87 -2.42 5.54 11.92
N ASP A 88 -3.29 4.53 12.00
CA ASP A 88 -3.55 3.77 13.23
C ASP A 88 -2.57 2.60 13.42
N LEU A 89 -1.77 2.24 12.39
CA LEU A 89 -0.80 1.13 12.49
C LEU A 89 0.23 1.32 13.60
N PRO A 90 0.87 2.51 13.76
CA PRO A 90 1.84 2.72 14.85
C PRO A 90 1.22 2.51 16.23
N ASP A 91 0.02 3.05 16.45
CA ASP A 91 -0.71 2.88 17.70
C ASP A 91 -1.05 1.40 17.96
N LEU A 92 -1.49 0.69 16.92
CA LEU A 92 -1.73 -0.76 16.98
C LEU A 92 -0.45 -1.58 17.24
N TYR A 93 0.73 -1.07 16.89
CA TYR A 93 1.99 -1.73 17.22
C TYR A 93 2.38 -1.51 18.68
N ASP A 94 2.24 -0.29 19.19
CA ASP A 94 2.68 0.07 20.53
C ASP A 94 1.66 -0.36 21.61
N ASN A 95 0.39 -0.02 21.40
CA ASN A 95 -0.68 -0.22 22.39
C ASN A 95 -1.49 -1.50 22.12
N GLY A 96 -1.45 -2.01 20.89
CA GLY A 96 -2.23 -3.18 20.49
C GLY A 96 -3.73 -2.90 20.43
N MET A 97 -4.52 -3.96 20.21
CA MET A 97 -5.98 -3.90 20.26
C MET A 97 -6.55 -5.16 20.87
N GLU A 98 -7.75 -5.05 21.44
CA GLU A 98 -8.49 -6.21 21.93
C GLU A 98 -9.01 -7.05 20.76
N ILE A 99 -8.69 -8.35 20.79
CA ILE A 99 -9.17 -9.33 19.83
C ILE A 99 -9.82 -10.48 20.58
N LEU A 100 -11.06 -10.81 20.18
CA LEU A 100 -11.73 -12.03 20.60
C LEU A 100 -11.09 -13.22 19.86
N CYS A 101 -10.41 -14.07 20.60
CA CYS A 101 -9.78 -15.27 20.06
C CYS A 101 -10.81 -16.40 19.90
N SER A 102 -10.49 -17.40 19.08
CA SER A 102 -11.35 -18.56 18.83
C SER A 102 -11.61 -19.43 20.06
N ASP A 103 -10.81 -19.29 21.11
CA ASP A 103 -11.01 -19.94 22.42
C ASP A 103 -12.02 -19.20 23.31
N GLY A 104 -12.64 -18.13 22.81
CA GLY A 104 -13.60 -17.30 23.54
C GLY A 104 -12.96 -16.29 24.50
N LYS A 105 -11.62 -16.20 24.53
CA LYS A 105 -10.91 -15.25 25.40
C LYS A 105 -10.56 -13.98 24.63
N VAL A 106 -10.69 -12.85 25.30
CA VAL A 106 -10.20 -11.56 24.80
C VAL A 106 -8.72 -11.42 25.13
N ARG A 107 -7.92 -11.01 24.15
CA ARG A 107 -6.47 -10.80 24.30
C ARG A 107 -6.10 -9.46 23.67
N ILE A 108 -5.11 -8.79 24.25
CA ILE A 108 -4.45 -7.66 23.59
C ILE A 108 -3.48 -8.24 22.56
N CYS A 109 -3.70 -7.91 21.29
CA CYS A 109 -2.88 -8.35 20.18
C CYS A 109 -2.28 -7.13 19.48
N HIS A 110 -1.02 -7.27 19.05
CA HIS A 110 -0.28 -6.22 18.35
C HIS A 110 -0.15 -6.62 16.88
N PRO A 111 -1.10 -6.22 16.01
CA PRO A 111 -1.07 -6.66 14.63
C PRO A 111 0.02 -5.93 13.84
N ILE A 112 1.13 -6.60 13.55
CA ILE A 112 2.23 -6.04 12.74
C ILE A 112 1.95 -6.08 11.23
N MET A 113 2.47 -5.13 10.44
CA MET A 113 2.51 -5.25 8.98
C MET A 113 3.58 -6.29 8.62
N ALA A 114 3.16 -7.43 8.07
CA ALA A 114 4.03 -8.55 7.74
C ALA A 114 4.57 -8.49 6.30
N GLY A 115 3.87 -7.79 5.39
CA GLY A 115 4.33 -7.67 4.01
C GLY A 115 3.38 -6.88 3.12
N TRP A 116 3.88 -6.52 1.95
CA TRP A 116 3.17 -5.83 0.89
C TRP A 116 3.31 -6.60 -0.41
N ILE A 117 2.19 -6.93 -1.05
CA ILE A 117 2.13 -7.62 -2.34
C ILE A 117 1.80 -6.60 -3.41
N ALA A 118 2.75 -6.30 -4.27
CA ALA A 118 2.56 -5.41 -5.42
C ALA A 118 3.47 -5.86 -6.57
N ASP A 119 3.07 -5.55 -7.80
CA ASP A 119 3.88 -5.86 -8.97
C ASP A 119 5.15 -5.00 -9.04
N TYR A 120 6.20 -5.51 -9.70
CA TYR A 120 7.53 -4.88 -9.76
C TYR A 120 7.53 -3.42 -10.26
N LYS A 121 6.59 -3.05 -11.14
CA LYS A 121 6.43 -1.66 -11.64
C LYS A 121 5.87 -0.69 -10.59
N GLU A 122 5.37 -1.21 -9.47
CA GLU A 122 4.69 -0.49 -8.41
C GLU A 122 5.58 -0.32 -7.17
N TYR A 123 6.50 -1.27 -6.93
CA TYR A 123 7.48 -1.23 -5.85
C TYR A 123 8.32 0.07 -5.82
N GLY A 124 8.68 0.62 -6.99
CA GLY A 124 9.39 1.90 -7.09
C GLY A 124 8.49 3.15 -7.05
N LYS A 125 7.16 2.99 -7.05
CA LYS A 125 6.17 4.08 -6.95
C LYS A 125 5.61 4.24 -5.53
N SER A 126 5.56 3.16 -4.74
CA SER A 126 5.03 3.15 -3.37
C SER A 126 6.10 3.36 -2.29
N TYR A 127 7.36 2.98 -2.55
CA TYR A 127 8.47 3.17 -1.62
C TYR A 127 9.43 4.28 -2.11
N PRO A 128 9.95 5.14 -1.22
CA PRO A 128 11.02 6.05 -1.59
C PRO A 128 12.30 5.25 -1.83
N SER A 129 13.02 5.57 -2.91
CA SER A 129 14.42 5.18 -3.12
C SER A 129 15.39 5.95 -2.22
N SER A 130 14.97 6.32 -1.01
CA SER A 130 15.88 6.82 0.03
C SER A 130 16.14 5.68 0.99
N PRO A 131 17.39 5.23 1.14
CA PRO A 131 17.71 4.24 2.14
C PRO A 131 17.29 4.82 3.49
N LEU A 132 16.41 4.09 4.17
CA LEU A 132 16.47 4.02 5.62
C LEU A 132 17.96 3.92 5.95
N THR A 133 18.49 4.96 6.56
CA THR A 133 19.84 4.98 7.11
C THR A 133 19.96 3.72 7.95
N ALA A 134 20.61 2.72 7.38
CA ALA A 134 21.10 1.58 8.11
C ALA A 134 22.05 2.17 9.16
N SER A 135 21.57 2.30 10.39
CA SER A 135 22.48 2.38 11.52
C SER A 135 23.36 1.13 11.42
N PRO A 136 24.68 1.29 11.23
CA PRO A 136 25.55 0.13 11.23
C PRO A 136 25.49 -0.46 12.62
N LEU A 137 25.00 -1.70 12.71
CA LEU A 137 25.27 -2.57 13.86
C LEU A 137 26.78 -2.71 13.93
N THR A 138 27.42 -1.91 14.77
CA THR A 138 28.80 -2.11 15.19
C THR A 138 28.82 -3.29 16.16
N THR A 139 29.72 -4.22 15.86
CA THR A 139 30.11 -5.37 16.67
C THR A 139 30.56 -4.97 18.07
#